data_AF-J9PIZ7-F1
#
_entry.id   AF-J9PIZ7-F1
#
_cell.length_a   1.000
_cell.length_b   1.000
_cell.length_c   1.000
_cell.angle_alpha   90.00
_cell.angle_beta   90.00
_cell.angle_gamma   90.00
#
_symmetry.space_group_name_H-M   'P 1'
#
loop_
_entity.id
_entity.type
_entity.pdbx_description
1 polymer ?
#
loop_
_entity_poly.entity_id
_entity_poly.type
_entity_poly.pdbx_seq_one_letter_code
_entity_poly.pdbx_strand_id
1 'polypeptide(L)'
;MFFLITSLIFMLSCAFMFLKHPLALGSILFIQTSLAALSSNYLFMNSWYSYILFLIMIGGMLILFIYMTSIASNEKFLMPSKWKIIMNYFLIMLFFFSYLLFLNDSLMEKLISVKWNFFWMEENFKPWTLSKFFNEPFYQMIIFLMIYLFLTLIAAVKISGKPMGALRQKMMVTLKTVTKTKKKSKKW
;
A
#
# COMPACT_ATOMS: atom_id res chain seq x y z
N MET A 1 1.50 22.41 3.94
CA MET A 1 1.37 21.04 4.49
C MET A 1 1.20 19.97 3.42
N PHE A 2 0.21 20.07 2.53
CA PHE A 2 -0.01 19.12 1.43
C PHE A 2 1.27 18.79 0.64
N PHE A 3 2.02 19.82 0.26
CA PHE A 3 3.25 19.64 -0.51
C PHE A 3 4.36 18.88 0.25
N LEU A 4 4.44 19.05 1.58
CA LEU A 4 5.37 18.28 2.43
C LEU A 4 4.96 16.81 2.49
N ILE A 5 3.66 16.53 2.53
CA ILE A 5 3.15 15.16 2.51
C ILE A 5 3.46 14.51 1.15
N THR A 6 3.24 15.22 0.03
CA THR A 6 3.55 14.69 -1.30
C THR A 6 5.04 14.47 -1.53
N SER A 7 5.90 15.33 -0.98
CA SER A 7 7.36 15.12 -1.07
C SER A 7 7.80 13.89 -0.25
N LEU A 8 7.21 13.66 0.92
CA LEU A 8 7.44 12.43 1.71
C LEU A 8 6.95 11.17 0.98
N ILE A 9 5.81 11.23 0.28
CA ILE A 9 5.33 10.09 -0.54
C ILE A 9 6.33 9.77 -1.66
N PHE A 10 6.82 10.79 -2.36
CA PHE A 10 7.80 10.60 -3.42
C PHE A 10 9.07 9.93 -2.90
N MET A 11 9.55 10.37 -1.74
CA MET A 11 10.73 9.81 -1.08
C MET A 11 10.57 8.34 -0.71
N LEU A 12 9.42 7.97 -0.14
CA LEU A 12 9.11 6.57 0.17
C LEU A 12 9.04 5.71 -1.10
N SER A 13 8.50 6.25 -2.20
CA SER A 13 8.45 5.54 -3.48
C SER A 13 9.83 5.29 -4.09
N CYS A 14 10.76 6.24 -3.97
CA CYS A 14 12.15 6.03 -4.37
C CYS A 14 12.83 5.01 -3.45
N ALA A 15 12.60 5.08 -2.14
CA ALA A 15 13.14 4.13 -1.18
C ALA A 15 12.66 2.69 -1.44
N PHE A 16 11.41 2.53 -1.88
CA PHE A 16 10.81 1.24 -2.22
C PHE A 16 11.59 0.49 -3.31
N MET A 17 12.10 1.20 -4.33
CA MET A 17 12.86 0.59 -5.43
C MET A 17 14.17 -0.08 -4.97
N PHE A 18 14.73 0.34 -3.83
CA PHE A 18 16.03 -0.16 -3.35
C PHE A 18 15.93 -1.27 -2.29
N LEU A 19 14.74 -1.54 -1.78
CA LEU A 19 14.54 -2.54 -0.75
C LEU A 19 14.33 -3.93 -1.36
N LYS A 20 14.97 -4.92 -0.74
CA LYS A 20 14.85 -6.33 -1.17
C LYS A 20 14.06 -7.18 -0.18
N HIS A 21 14.13 -6.84 1.10
CA HIS A 21 13.49 -7.66 2.13
C HIS A 21 11.98 -7.43 2.12
N PRO A 22 11.15 -8.49 2.02
CA PRO A 22 9.70 -8.37 1.88
C PRO A 22 9.03 -7.65 3.05
N LEU A 23 9.54 -7.83 4.27
CA LEU A 23 9.02 -7.12 5.45
C LEU A 23 9.28 -5.61 5.38
N ALA A 24 10.42 -5.17 4.83
CA ALA A 24 10.69 -3.74 4.66
C ALA A 24 9.93 -3.14 3.47
N LEU A 25 9.70 -3.92 2.41
CA LEU A 25 8.80 -3.52 1.32
C LEU A 25 7.38 -3.29 1.86
N GLY A 26 6.88 -4.20 2.70
CA GLY A 26 5.57 -4.07 3.35
C GLY A 26 5.49 -2.87 4.29
N SER A 27 6.52 -2.58 5.08
CA SER A 27 6.51 -1.44 6.00
C SER A 27 6.56 -0.09 5.26
N ILE A 28 7.36 0.04 4.20
CA ILE A 28 7.39 1.27 3.38
C ILE A 28 6.05 1.51 2.71
N LEU A 29 5.44 0.47 2.13
CA LEU A 29 4.12 0.62 1.50
C LEU A 29 3.03 1.03 2.51
N PHE A 30 3.10 0.57 3.76
CA PHE A 30 2.11 0.94 4.79
C PHE A 30 2.20 2.43 5.13
N ILE A 31 3.43 2.92 5.32
CA ILE A 31 3.66 4.35 5.58
C ILE A 31 3.27 5.19 4.34
N GLN A 32 3.60 4.73 3.14
CA GLN A 32 3.25 5.45 1.91
C GLN A 32 1.73 5.54 1.69
N THR A 33 0.99 4.45 1.94
CA THR A 33 -0.47 4.42 1.76
C THR A 33 -1.22 5.26 2.80
N SER A 34 -0.75 5.27 4.06
CA SER A 34 -1.30 6.16 5.08
C SER A 34 -1.07 7.65 4.75
N LEU A 35 0.13 8.01 4.25
CA LEU A 35 0.41 9.37 3.78
C LEU A 35 -0.42 9.75 2.54
N ALA A 36 -0.67 8.80 1.64
CA ALA A 36 -1.53 9.02 0.46
C ALA A 36 -3.00 9.26 0.85
N ALA A 37 -3.52 8.54 1.84
CA ALA A 37 -4.85 8.81 2.38
C ALA A 37 -4.92 10.22 2.99
N LEU A 38 -3.91 10.62 3.77
CA LEU A 38 -3.82 11.97 4.33
C LEU A 38 -3.73 13.05 3.25
N SER A 39 -2.97 12.84 2.17
CA SER A 39 -2.87 13.80 1.06
C SER A 39 -4.20 13.93 0.30
N SER A 40 -4.96 12.84 0.14
CA SER A 40 -6.28 12.88 -0.51
C SER A 40 -7.30 13.71 0.27
N ASN A 41 -7.19 13.78 1.60
CA ASN A 41 -8.01 14.64 2.46
C ASN A 41 -7.71 16.15 2.29
N TYR A 42 -6.54 16.51 1.76
CA TYR A 42 -6.25 17.90 1.42
C TYR A 42 -6.83 18.29 0.05
N LEU A 43 -7.03 17.31 -0.84
CA LEU A 43 -7.57 17.53 -2.19
C LEU A 43 -9.09 17.57 -2.20
N PHE A 44 -9.73 16.66 -1.44
CA PHE A 44 -11.17 16.63 -1.25
C PHE A 44 -11.47 17.12 0.15
N MET A 45 -12.34 18.12 0.28
CA MET A 45 -12.75 18.62 1.59
C MET A 45 -13.59 17.60 2.36
N ASN A 46 -14.23 16.66 1.65
CA ASN A 46 -14.96 15.57 2.24
C ASN A 46 -14.05 14.39 2.60
N SER A 47 -13.94 14.08 3.90
CA SER A 47 -13.11 13.01 4.46
C SER A 47 -13.61 11.59 4.18
N TRP A 48 -14.83 11.41 3.67
CA TRP A 48 -15.36 10.07 3.37
C TRP A 48 -14.51 9.31 2.34
N TYR A 49 -13.97 9.99 1.32
CA TYR A 49 -13.12 9.36 0.31
C TYR A 49 -11.75 8.97 0.85
N SER A 50 -11.11 9.85 1.64
CA SER A 50 -9.81 9.56 2.26
C SER A 50 -9.92 8.41 3.28
N TYR A 51 -11.04 8.32 3.99
CA TYR A 51 -11.35 7.22 4.90
C TYR A 51 -11.52 5.87 4.18
N ILE A 52 -12.32 5.81 3.10
CA ILE A 52 -12.52 4.58 2.32
C ILE A 52 -11.20 4.10 1.71
N LEU A 53 -10.40 5.02 1.16
CA LEU A 53 -9.07 4.69 0.63
C LEU A 53 -8.14 4.11 1.72
N PHE A 54 -8.15 4.69 2.92
CA PHE A 54 -7.33 4.20 4.03
C PHE A 54 -7.69 2.76 4.43
N LEU A 55 -8.98 2.46 4.59
CA LEU A 55 -9.46 1.13 4.99
C LEU A 55 -9.10 0.05 3.97
N ILE A 56 -9.36 0.30 2.69
CA ILE A 56 -9.15 -0.71 1.64
C ILE A 56 -7.65 -0.99 1.47
N MET A 57 -6.81 0.06 1.47
CA MET A 57 -5.38 -0.09 1.28
C MET A 57 -4.71 -0.81 2.46
N ILE A 58 -5.07 -0.46 3.70
CA ILE A 58 -4.51 -1.15 4.88
C ILE A 58 -5.02 -2.59 4.98
N GLY A 59 -6.30 -2.83 4.70
CA GLY A 59 -6.87 -4.18 4.72
C GLY A 59 -6.14 -5.14 3.77
N GLY A 60 -5.89 -4.71 2.53
CA GLY A 60 -5.15 -5.52 1.55
C GLY A 60 -3.69 -5.76 1.96
N MET A 61 -3.05 -4.76 2.56
CA MET A 61 -1.66 -4.85 3.01
C MET A 61 -1.47 -5.77 4.21
N LEU A 62 -2.42 -5.82 5.15
CA LEU A 62 -2.35 -6.71 6.31
C LEU A 62 -2.38 -8.19 5.89
N ILE A 63 -3.19 -8.53 4.88
CA ILE A 63 -3.26 -9.91 4.34
C ILE A 63 -1.91 -10.32 3.74
N LEU A 64 -1.27 -9.44 2.96
CA LEU A 64 0.07 -9.68 2.41
C LEU A 64 1.12 -9.83 3.53
N PHE A 65 1.02 -9.04 4.60
CA PHE A 65 1.94 -9.13 5.73
C PHE A 65 1.85 -10.48 6.47
N ILE A 66 0.63 -10.97 6.72
CA ILE A 66 0.40 -12.29 7.33
C ILE A 66 0.95 -13.40 6.41
N TYR A 67 0.74 -13.29 5.10
CA TYR A 67 1.27 -14.25 4.14
C TYR A 67 2.80 -14.31 4.16
N MET A 68 3.48 -13.17 4.09
CA MET A 68 4.95 -13.14 4.05
C MET A 68 5.59 -13.58 5.37
N THR A 69 5.02 -13.22 6.52
CA THR A 69 5.49 -13.70 7.83
C THR A 69 5.27 -15.21 8.00
N SER A 70 4.25 -15.79 7.37
CA SER A 70 4.01 -17.24 7.41
C SER A 70 4.99 -18.08 6.57
N ILE A 71 5.67 -17.46 5.60
CA ILE A 71 6.55 -18.13 4.64
C ILE A 71 8.04 -17.85 4.91
N ALA A 72 8.37 -16.68 5.42
CA ALA A 72 9.76 -16.29 5.62
C ALA A 72 10.40 -17.03 6.81
N SER A 73 11.56 -17.65 6.58
CA SER A 73 12.55 -17.90 7.62
C SER A 73 12.97 -16.56 8.24
N ASN A 74 13.15 -16.49 9.56
CA ASN A 74 13.62 -15.30 10.29
C ASN A 74 15.07 -14.92 9.91
N GLU A 75 15.29 -14.53 8.66
CA GLU A 75 16.58 -14.04 8.19
C GLU A 75 16.88 -12.68 8.82
N LYS A 76 18.12 -12.49 9.25
CA LYS A 76 18.55 -11.24 9.86
C LYS A 76 18.42 -10.12 8.83
N PHE A 77 17.78 -9.03 9.24
CA PHE A 77 17.56 -7.86 8.40
C PHE A 77 18.89 -7.17 8.08
N LEU A 78 19.46 -7.47 6.92
CA LEU A 78 20.68 -6.82 6.42
C LEU A 78 20.31 -5.68 5.47
N MET A 79 20.39 -4.45 5.97
CA MET A 79 20.23 -3.26 5.15
C MET A 79 21.50 -3.04 4.32
N PRO A 80 21.40 -2.87 2.99
CA PRO A 80 22.58 -2.61 2.18
C PRO A 80 23.21 -1.27 2.59
N SER A 81 24.53 -1.21 2.76
CA SER A 81 25.22 0.02 3.23
C SER A 81 24.97 1.23 2.33
N LYS A 82 24.79 0.99 1.02
CA LYS A 82 24.42 1.99 0.01
C LYS A 82 23.09 2.69 0.32
N TRP A 83 22.19 2.03 1.07
CA TRP A 83 20.90 2.60 1.45
C TRP A 83 21.05 3.81 2.39
N LYS A 84 22.03 3.80 3.29
CA LYS A 84 22.30 4.94 4.18
C LYS A 84 22.72 6.18 3.39
N ILE A 85 23.54 6.00 2.36
CA ILE A 85 24.03 7.09 1.50
C ILE A 85 22.87 7.66 0.67
N ILE A 86 22.07 6.78 0.08
CA ILE A 86 20.88 7.14 -0.71
C ILE A 86 19.90 7.92 0.17
N MET A 87 19.61 7.45 1.38
CA MET A 87 18.72 8.13 2.32
C MET A 87 19.23 9.52 2.73
N ASN A 88 20.53 9.68 2.99
CA ASN A 88 21.09 11.00 3.31
C ASN A 88 20.96 11.99 2.15
N TYR A 89 21.23 11.56 0.92
CA TYR A 89 21.09 12.43 -0.25
C TYR A 89 19.63 12.89 -0.43
N PHE A 90 18.70 11.96 -0.23
CA PHE A 90 17.28 12.23 -0.29
C PHE A 90 16.80 13.18 0.81
N LEU A 91 17.30 13.06 2.05
CA LEU A 91 17.00 14.00 3.14
C LEU A 91 17.47 15.42 2.83
N ILE A 92 18.64 15.55 2.20
CA ILE A 92 19.18 16.85 1.75
C ILE A 92 18.26 17.46 0.68
N MET A 93 17.80 16.66 -0.29
CA MET A 93 16.85 17.12 -1.31
C MET A 93 15.53 17.61 -0.71
N LEU A 94 15.01 16.93 0.32
CA LEU A 94 13.81 17.39 1.04
C LEU A 94 14.04 18.74 1.72
N PHE A 95 15.19 18.93 2.36
CA PHE A 95 15.51 20.18 3.04
C PHE A 95 15.56 21.34 2.04
N PHE A 96 16.26 21.17 0.91
CA PHE A 96 16.30 22.16 -0.16
C PHE A 96 14.93 22.46 -0.74
N PHE A 97 14.10 21.45 -0.95
CA PHE A 97 12.77 21.63 -1.51
C PHE A 97 11.83 22.36 -0.54
N SER A 98 11.93 22.06 0.76
CA SER A 98 11.18 22.76 1.80
C SER A 98 11.62 24.22 1.93
N TYR A 99 12.91 24.50 1.75
CA TYR A 99 13.46 25.85 1.76
C TYR A 99 12.98 26.67 0.54
N LEU A 100 12.97 26.07 -0.65
CA LEU A 100 12.47 26.72 -1.87
C LEU A 100 10.99 27.09 -1.78
N LEU A 101 10.17 26.24 -1.16
CA LEU A 101 8.77 26.55 -0.89
C LEU A 101 8.61 27.72 0.08
N PHE A 102 9.41 27.76 1.14
CA PHE A 102 9.36 28.82 2.12
C PHE A 102 9.67 30.18 1.51
N LEU A 103 10.60 30.21 0.54
CA LEU A 103 10.95 31.43 -0.19
C LEU A 103 9.89 31.89 -1.19
N ASN A 104 9.00 31.00 -1.65
CA ASN A 104 8.02 31.33 -2.68
C ASN A 104 6.61 31.47 -2.10
N ASP A 105 6.39 32.59 -1.42
CA ASP A 105 5.13 32.93 -0.75
C ASP A 105 3.94 32.96 -1.74
N SER A 106 4.21 33.38 -2.99
CA SER A 106 3.21 33.48 -4.06
C SER A 106 2.54 32.14 -4.40
N LEU A 107 3.26 31.02 -4.28
CA LEU A 107 2.69 29.69 -4.53
C LEU A 107 1.77 29.26 -3.37
N MET A 108 2.12 29.62 -2.13
CA MET A 108 1.30 29.29 -0.97
C MET A 108 0.00 30.10 -0.96
N GLU A 109 0.04 31.39 -1.28
CA GLU A 109 -1.17 32.22 -1.40
C GLU A 109 -2.11 31.73 -2.50
N LYS A 110 -1.57 31.30 -3.65
CA LYS A 110 -2.38 30.76 -4.75
C LYS A 110 -3.04 29.43 -4.39
N LEU A 111 -2.38 28.58 -3.61
CA LEU A 111 -2.95 27.33 -3.10
C LEU A 111 -4.05 27.58 -2.06
N ILE A 112 -3.86 28.57 -1.19
CA ILE A 112 -4.86 28.96 -0.18
C ILE A 112 -6.09 29.53 -0.88
N SER A 113 -5.94 30.49 -1.80
CA SER A 113 -7.08 31.06 -2.54
C SER A 113 -7.87 30.03 -3.35
N VAL A 114 -7.21 29.07 -4.00
CA VAL A 114 -7.89 27.94 -4.68
C VAL A 114 -8.69 27.10 -3.69
N LYS A 115 -8.13 26.80 -2.51
CA LYS A 115 -8.81 26.04 -1.46
C LYS A 115 -10.06 26.77 -0.94
N TRP A 116 -9.99 28.08 -0.77
CA TRP A 116 -11.14 28.88 -0.35
C TRP A 116 -12.22 28.87 -1.44
N ASN A 117 -11.87 29.07 -2.70
CA ASN A 117 -12.84 29.00 -3.80
C ASN A 117 -13.56 27.62 -3.89
N PHE A 118 -12.84 26.52 -3.63
CA PHE A 118 -13.46 25.19 -3.54
C PHE A 118 -14.39 25.04 -2.34
N PHE A 119 -14.01 25.57 -1.17
CA PHE A 119 -14.83 25.54 0.05
C PHE A 119 -16.16 26.27 -0.14
N TRP A 120 -16.14 27.45 -0.77
CA TRP A 120 -17.34 28.22 -1.07
C TRP A 120 -18.21 27.60 -2.18
N MET A 121 -17.63 26.83 -3.10
CA MET A 121 -18.42 26.03 -4.06
C MET A 121 -19.11 24.84 -3.38
N GLU A 122 -18.54 24.30 -2.30
CA GLU A 122 -18.99 23.06 -1.67
C GLU A 122 -20.15 23.19 -0.67
N GLU A 123 -20.44 24.37 -0.11
CA GLU A 123 -21.68 24.53 0.68
C GLU A 123 -22.93 24.22 -0.17
N ASN A 124 -22.82 24.35 -1.50
CA ASN A 124 -23.82 23.93 -2.47
C ASN A 124 -23.68 22.47 -2.95
N PHE A 125 -22.52 21.82 -2.76
CA PHE A 125 -22.31 20.40 -2.99
C PHE A 125 -22.51 19.61 -1.68
N LYS A 126 -23.78 19.30 -1.40
CA LYS A 126 -24.19 18.33 -0.37
C LYS A 126 -23.31 17.06 -0.38
N PRO A 127 -23.27 16.28 0.74
CA PRO A 127 -22.64 14.95 0.84
C PRO A 127 -23.24 13.86 -0.09
N TRP A 128 -23.98 14.25 -1.12
CA TRP A 128 -24.66 13.42 -2.09
C TRP A 128 -23.74 12.96 -3.23
N THR A 129 -22.41 13.16 -3.13
CA THR A 129 -21.47 12.69 -4.16
C THR A 129 -21.46 11.17 -4.28
N LEU A 130 -21.66 10.44 -3.17
CA LEU A 130 -21.75 8.98 -3.17
C LEU A 130 -23.09 8.47 -3.69
N SER A 131 -24.20 9.17 -3.43
CA SER A 131 -25.52 8.75 -3.90
C SER A 131 -25.67 8.86 -5.42
N LYS A 132 -24.84 9.67 -6.09
CA LYS A 132 -24.81 9.76 -7.57
C LYS A 132 -24.50 8.42 -8.25
N PHE A 133 -23.72 7.55 -7.61
CA PHE A 133 -23.40 6.24 -8.21
C PHE A 133 -24.61 5.30 -8.23
N PHE A 134 -25.56 5.46 -7.31
CA PHE A 134 -26.79 4.67 -7.26
C PHE A 134 -27.88 5.20 -8.20
N ASN A 135 -27.68 6.37 -8.80
CA ASN A 135 -28.60 6.93 -9.77
C ASN A 135 -28.15 6.63 -11.21
N GLU A 136 -29.09 6.68 -12.14
CA GLU A 136 -28.79 6.65 -13.58
C GLU A 136 -27.89 7.84 -13.97
N PRO A 137 -26.89 7.66 -14.86
CA PRO A 137 -26.54 6.46 -15.64
C PRO A 137 -25.55 5.49 -14.95
N PHE A 138 -25.10 5.82 -13.72
CA PHE A 138 -24.01 5.08 -13.06
C PHE A 138 -24.45 3.77 -12.41
N TYR A 139 -25.76 3.56 -12.22
CA TYR A 139 -26.28 2.33 -11.62
C TYR A 139 -25.85 1.06 -12.37
N GLN A 140 -25.74 1.11 -13.71
CA GLN A 140 -25.23 -0.01 -14.51
C GLN A 140 -23.79 -0.40 -14.16
N MET A 141 -22.94 0.58 -13.81
CA MET A 141 -21.57 0.34 -13.36
C MET A 141 -21.53 -0.38 -12.01
N ILE A 142 -22.44 -0.04 -11.08
CA ILE A 142 -22.55 -0.76 -9.80
C ILE A 142 -22.95 -2.21 -10.02
N ILE A 143 -23.94 -2.48 -10.88
CA ILE A 143 -24.36 -3.86 -11.20
C ILE A 143 -23.18 -4.68 -11.74
N PHE A 144 -22.39 -4.11 -12.65
CA PHE A 144 -21.20 -4.78 -13.18
C PHE A 144 -20.17 -5.12 -12.08
N LEU A 145 -19.89 -4.18 -11.16
CA LEU A 145 -18.97 -4.42 -10.04
C LEU A 145 -19.45 -5.52 -9.09
N MET A 146 -20.76 -5.59 -8.81
CA MET A 146 -21.33 -6.65 -7.98
C MET A 146 -21.11 -8.04 -8.61
N ILE A 147 -21.39 -8.19 -9.91
CA ILE A 147 -21.16 -9.44 -10.64
C ILE A 147 -19.67 -9.80 -10.65
N TYR A 148 -18.78 -8.81 -10.85
CA TYR A 148 -17.33 -9.01 -10.82
C TYR A 148 -16.84 -9.53 -9.46
N LEU A 149 -17.26 -8.91 -8.35
CA LEU A 149 -16.88 -9.36 -7.01
C LEU A 149 -17.43 -10.77 -6.69
N PHE A 150 -18.63 -11.10 -7.17
CA PHE A 150 -19.19 -12.43 -7.01
C PHE A 150 -18.39 -13.50 -7.77
N LEU A 151 -18.01 -13.22 -9.02
CA LEU A 151 -17.18 -14.12 -9.82
C LEU A 151 -15.79 -14.33 -9.21
N THR A 152 -15.16 -13.26 -8.68
CA THR A 152 -13.85 -13.39 -8.03
C THR A 152 -13.91 -14.25 -6.77
N LEU A 153 -14.99 -14.20 -6.00
CA LEU A 153 -15.19 -15.09 -4.85
C LEU A 153 -15.30 -16.57 -5.27
N ILE A 154 -16.09 -16.88 -6.30
CA ILE A 154 -16.20 -18.25 -6.84
C ILE A 154 -14.82 -18.75 -7.32
N ALA A 155 -14.09 -17.90 -8.05
CA ALA A 155 -12.75 -18.23 -8.52
C ALA A 155 -11.77 -18.47 -7.36
N ALA A 156 -11.80 -17.62 -6.33
CA ALA A 156 -10.94 -17.75 -5.16
C ALA A 156 -11.17 -19.08 -4.42
N VAL A 157 -12.44 -19.49 -4.23
CA VAL A 157 -12.78 -20.78 -3.61
C VAL A 157 -12.32 -21.96 -4.46
N LYS A 158 -12.47 -21.89 -5.80
CA LYS A 158 -11.97 -22.94 -6.70
C LYS A 158 -10.44 -23.06 -6.68
N ILE A 159 -9.71 -21.95 -6.53
CA ILE A 159 -8.24 -21.96 -6.46
C ILE A 159 -7.77 -22.50 -5.10
N SER A 160 -8.41 -22.10 -4.00
CA SER A 160 -8.03 -22.54 -2.65
C SER A 160 -8.36 -24.01 -2.37
N GLY A 161 -9.39 -24.57 -3.02
CA GLY A 161 -9.85 -25.94 -2.83
C GLY A 161 -8.95 -27.06 -3.40
N LYS A 162 -7.77 -26.75 -3.96
CA LYS A 162 -6.83 -27.81 -4.40
C LYS A 162 -6.19 -28.46 -3.16
N PRO A 163 -6.35 -29.79 -2.95
CA PRO A 163 -5.84 -30.48 -1.76
C PRO A 163 -4.34 -30.76 -1.89
N MET A 164 -3.52 -29.73 -2.09
CA MET A 164 -2.10 -29.83 -1.77
C MET A 164 -1.99 -29.56 -0.28
N GLY A 165 -1.81 -30.62 0.51
CA GLY A 165 -1.66 -30.52 1.98
C GLY A 165 -0.62 -29.47 2.38
N ALA A 166 -0.73 -28.95 3.61
CA ALA A 166 0.05 -27.82 4.10
C ALA A 166 1.53 -27.91 3.68
N LEU A 167 2.06 -26.87 3.03
CA LEU A 167 3.43 -26.81 2.51
C LEU A 167 4.46 -27.25 3.58
N ARG A 168 4.21 -26.90 4.85
CA ARG A 168 5.05 -27.26 6.00
C ARG A 168 5.09 -28.77 6.29
N GLN A 169 3.96 -29.47 6.15
CA GLN A 169 3.92 -30.92 6.33
C GLN A 169 4.67 -31.61 5.18
N LYS A 170 4.52 -31.13 3.94
CA LYS A 170 5.24 -31.67 2.78
C LYS A 170 6.76 -31.54 2.94
N MET A 171 7.26 -30.39 3.42
CA MET A 171 8.68 -30.17 3.68
C MET A 171 9.23 -31.07 4.79
N MET A 172 8.49 -31.28 5.89
CA MET A 172 8.91 -32.21 6.94
C MET A 172 8.95 -33.67 6.46
N VAL A 173 7.99 -34.08 5.62
CA VAL A 173 7.94 -35.44 5.08
C VAL A 173 9.12 -35.68 4.12
N THR A 174 9.46 -34.74 3.24
CA THR A 174 10.62 -34.87 2.34
C THR A 174 11.95 -34.87 3.09
N LEU A 175 12.11 -34.08 4.15
CA LEU A 175 13.32 -34.13 4.98
C LEU A 175 13.46 -35.49 5.70
N LYS A 176 12.35 -36.08 6.19
CA LYS A 176 12.35 -37.41 6.81
C LYS A 176 12.68 -38.53 5.82
N THR A 177 12.27 -38.45 4.56
CA THR A 177 12.60 -39.46 3.55
C THR A 177 14.07 -39.36 3.12
N VAL A 178 14.60 -38.15 2.89
CA VAL A 178 16.02 -37.94 2.53
C VAL A 178 16.99 -38.36 3.66
N THR A 179 16.61 -38.13 4.91
CA THR A 179 17.43 -38.58 6.06
C THR A 179 17.39 -40.10 6.24
N LYS A 180 16.24 -40.75 5.97
CA LYS A 180 16.12 -42.23 5.95
C LYS A 180 16.93 -42.86 4.82
N THR A 181 16.94 -42.29 3.61
CA THR A 181 17.74 -42.80 2.49
C THR A 181 19.23 -42.65 2.74
N LYS A 182 19.70 -41.51 3.27
CA LYS A 182 21.11 -41.32 3.70
C LYS A 182 21.54 -42.28 4.82
N LYS A 183 20.63 -42.65 5.74
CA LYS A 183 20.92 -43.65 6.78
C LYS A 183 20.95 -45.08 6.22
N LYS A 184 20.15 -45.40 5.20
CA LYS A 184 20.22 -46.68 4.50
C LYS A 184 21.48 -46.81 3.65
N SER A 185 21.94 -45.75 2.99
CA SER A 185 23.15 -45.78 2.15
C SER A 185 24.47 -45.83 2.94
N LYS A 186 24.47 -45.51 4.24
CA LYS A 186 25.63 -45.65 5.13
C LYS A 186 25.70 -47.02 5.85
N LYS A 187 24.71 -47.88 5.63
CA LYS A 187 24.64 -49.23 6.23
C LYS A 187 25.04 -50.35 5.25
N TRP A 188 25.50 -49.98 4.06
CA TRP A 188 26.11 -50.87 3.06
C TRP A 188 27.50 -50.35 2.75
#